data_AF-A0AAW9J5J6-F1
#
_entry.id   AF-A0AAW9J5J6-F1
#
_cell.length_a   1.000
_cell.length_b   1.000
_cell.length_c   1.000
_cell.angle_alpha   90.00
_cell.angle_beta   90.00
_cell.angle_gamma   90.00
#
_symmetry.space_group_name_H-M   'P 1'
#
loop_
_entity.id
_entity.type
_entity.pdbx_description
1 polymer ?
#
loop_
_entity_poly.entity_id
_entity_poly.type
_entity_poly.pdbx_seq_one_letter_code
_entity_poly.pdbx_strand_id
1 'polypeptide(L)' 'MAVIRPFKAIRPVKKLADKIAALPYDVMDSDEAREMVKSNSYSFLHVDKAEVDLPQDINIY' A
#
# COMPACT_ATOMS: atom_id res chain seq x y z
N MET A 1 21.53 -17.48 24.14
CA MET A 1 21.50 -17.83 22.71
C MET A 1 20.05 -17.74 22.24
N ALA A 2 19.72 -16.99 21.20
CA ALA A 2 18.34 -16.90 20.72
C ALA A 2 17.91 -18.21 20.03
N VAL A 3 16.71 -18.69 20.31
CA VAL A 3 16.11 -19.87 19.65
C VAL A 3 15.25 -19.39 18.49
N ILE A 4 15.71 -19.61 17.25
CA ILE A 4 14.96 -19.23 16.03
C ILE A 4 14.03 -20.39 15.65
N ARG A 5 12.74 -20.11 15.53
CA ARG A 5 11.73 -21.08 15.06
C ARG A 5 11.17 -20.64 13.71
N PRO A 6 11.25 -21.48 12.66
CA PRO A 6 10.63 -21.15 11.38
C PRO A 6 9.10 -21.17 11.51
N PHE A 7 8.43 -20.31 10.75
CA PHE A 7 6.98 -20.26 10.63
C PHE A 7 6.60 -20.11 9.15
N LYS A 8 5.38 -20.52 8.80
CA LYS A 8 4.86 -20.33 7.44
C LYS A 8 4.56 -18.84 7.24
N ALA A 9 5.21 -18.23 6.27
CA ALA A 9 4.92 -16.87 5.83
C ALA A 9 4.00 -16.88 4.62
N ILE A 10 3.11 -15.89 4.53
CA ILE A 10 2.39 -15.58 3.30
C ILE A 10 3.36 -14.81 2.40
N ARG A 11 3.55 -15.29 1.17
CA ARG A 11 4.37 -14.60 0.16
C ARG A 11 3.45 -14.10 -0.96
N PRO A 12 3.60 -12.84 -1.40
CA PRO A 12 2.81 -12.33 -2.51
C PRO A 12 3.10 -13.10 -3.80
N VAL A 13 2.11 -13.14 -4.69
CA VAL A 13 2.25 -13.72 -6.02
C VAL A 13 3.35 -12.96 -6.75
N LYS A 14 4.41 -13.65 -7.20
CA LYS A 14 5.60 -13.02 -7.80
C LYS A 14 5.28 -12.03 -8.93
N LYS A 15 4.25 -12.32 -9.74
CA LYS A 15 3.81 -11.48 -10.87
C LYS A 15 3.08 -10.19 -10.48
N LEU A 16 2.71 -10.04 -9.21
CA LEU A 16 2.03 -8.86 -8.67
C LEU A 16 2.94 -8.06 -7.73
N ALA A 17 4.14 -8.57 -7.42
CA ALA A 17 5.01 -7.95 -6.43
C ALA A 17 5.41 -6.51 -6.83
N ASP A 18 5.67 -6.29 -8.11
CA ASP A 18 5.94 -4.97 -8.71
C ASP A 18 4.74 -4.03 -8.65
N LYS A 19 3.52 -4.56 -8.73
CA LYS A 19 2.29 -3.78 -8.66
C LYS A 19 1.88 -3.45 -7.22
N ILE A 20 2.20 -4.32 -6.27
CA ILE A 20 1.85 -4.12 -4.86
C ILE A 20 2.84 -3.16 -4.20
N ALA A 21 4.11 -3.18 -4.61
CA ALA A 21 5.13 -2.30 -4.07
C ALA A 21 4.71 -0.82 -4.19
N ALA A 22 4.70 -0.14 -3.06
CA ALA A 22 4.37 1.28 -2.94
C ALA A 22 5.54 2.01 -2.27
N LEU A 23 5.64 3.31 -2.55
CA LEU A 23 6.49 4.19 -1.75
C LEU A 23 5.91 4.31 -0.33
N PRO A 24 6.74 4.65 0.67
CA PRO A 24 6.26 4.95 2.02
C PRO A 24 5.15 6.02 2.01
N TYR A 25 4.14 5.87 2.87
CA TYR A 25 3.00 6.79 2.93
C TYR A 25 3.36 8.23 3.35
N ASP A 26 4.51 8.42 4.01
CA ASP A 26 4.99 9.68 4.57
C ASP A 26 5.83 10.51 3.59
N VAL A 27 6.19 9.95 2.44
CA VAL A 27 6.98 10.66 1.41
C VAL A 27 6.12 11.31 0.31
N MET A 28 4.80 11.27 0.45
CA MET A 28 3.86 11.87 -0.50
C MET A 28 2.58 12.35 0.18
N ASP A 29 1.89 13.28 -0.47
CA ASP A 29 0.57 13.72 -0.03
C ASP A 29 -0.57 12.83 -0.57
N SER A 30 -1.80 13.10 -0.14
CA SER A 30 -2.98 12.32 -0.55
C SER A 30 -3.34 12.49 -2.01
N ASP A 31 -3.03 13.63 -2.63
CA ASP A 31 -3.37 13.89 -4.03
C ASP A 31 -2.37 13.18 -4.96
N GLU A 32 -1.07 13.24 -4.65
CA GLU A 32 -0.03 12.46 -5.33
C GLU A 32 -0.33 10.96 -5.26
N ALA A 33 -0.70 10.47 -4.08
CA ALA A 33 -1.06 9.06 -3.89
C ALA A 33 -2.28 8.66 -4.73
N ARG A 34 -3.31 9.51 -4.82
CA ARG A 34 -4.48 9.28 -5.69
C ARG A 34 -4.08 9.14 -7.15
N GLU A 35 -3.17 9.99 -7.63
CA GLU A 35 -2.68 9.89 -9.00
C GLU A 35 -1.90 8.61 -9.26
N MET A 36 -1.06 8.19 -8.31
CA MET A 36 -0.29 6.96 -8.41
C MET A 36 -1.18 5.71 -8.48
N VAL A 37 -2.25 5.64 -7.70
CA VAL A 37 -3.13 4.46 -7.65
C VAL A 37 -4.10 4.35 -8.84
N LYS A 38 -4.44 5.47 -9.52
CA LYS A 38 -5.37 5.48 -10.68
C LYS A 38 -5.00 4.47 -11.76
N SER A 39 -3.70 4.27 -11.98
CA SER A 39 -3.18 3.37 -13.01
C SER A 39 -2.94 1.93 -12.51
N ASN A 40 -3.08 1.68 -11.21
CA ASN A 40 -2.72 0.41 -10.58
C ASN A 40 -3.62 0.05 -9.40
N SER A 41 -4.68 -0.70 -9.69
CA SER A 41 -5.63 -1.21 -8.67
C SER A 41 -5.03 -2.21 -7.67
N TYR A 42 -3.80 -2.68 -7.88
CA TYR A 42 -3.10 -3.58 -6.95
C TYR A 42 -2.15 -2.84 -6.00
N SER A 43 -2.06 -1.51 -6.11
CA SER A 43 -1.17 -0.71 -5.26
C SER A 43 -1.51 -0.88 -3.78
N PHE A 44 -0.49 -1.05 -2.93
CA PHE A 44 -0.68 -1.12 -1.48
C PHE A 44 -1.14 0.20 -0.86
N LEU A 45 -1.03 1.32 -1.58
CA LEU A 45 -1.51 2.63 -1.11
C LEU A 45 -3.02 2.67 -0.85
N HIS A 46 -3.81 1.78 -1.47
CA HIS A 46 -5.22 1.61 -1.14
C HIS A 46 -5.45 1.15 0.32
N VAL A 47 -4.44 0.53 0.94
CA VAL A 47 -4.48 0.09 2.35
C VAL A 47 -3.76 1.09 3.25
N ASP A 48 -2.53 1.47 2.86
CA ASP A 48 -1.66 2.31 3.69
C ASP A 48 -2.15 3.77 3.75
N LYS A 49 -2.80 4.23 2.67
CA LYS A 49 -3.31 5.59 2.48
C LYS A 49 -4.75 5.54 1.98
N ALA A 50 -5.62 4.83 2.71
CA ALA A 50 -6.98 4.49 2.31
C ALA A 50 -7.85 5.69 1.91
N GLU A 51 -7.47 6.91 2.30
CA GLU A 51 -8.13 8.13 1.83
C GLU A 51 -8.10 8.30 0.31
N VAL A 52 -7.16 7.66 -0.40
CA VAL A 52 -7.11 7.71 -1.88
C VAL A 52 -8.39 7.18 -2.55
N ASP A 53 -9.13 6.32 -1.87
CA ASP A 53 -10.40 5.75 -2.35
C ASP A 53 -11.64 6.51 -1.85
N LEU A 54 -11.48 7.43 -0.90
CA LEU A 54 -12.57 8.26 -0.39
C LEU A 54 -12.81 9.48 -1.29
N PRO A 55 -14.06 9.95 -1.43
CA PRO A 55 -14.34 11.28 -1.97
C PRO A 55 -13.51 12.37 -1.27
N GLN A 56 -13.05 13.38 -2.02
CA GLN A 56 -12.15 14.43 -1.51
C GLN A 56 -12.81 15.32 -0.44
N ASP A 57 -14.14 15.36 -0.40
CA ASP A 57 -14.93 16.11 0.57
C ASP A 57 -15.05 15.40 1.93
N ILE A 58 -14.62 14.14 2.03
CA ILE A 58 -14.62 13.41 3.30
C ILE A 58 -13.41 13.82 4.14
N ASN A 59 -13.68 14.41 5.30
CA ASN A 59 -12.65 14.65 6.29
C ASN A 59 -12.29 13.34 7.02
N ILE A 60 -11.00 13.04 7.06
CA ILE A 60 -10.40 11.87 7.70
C ILE A 60 -9.93 12.13 9.14
N TYR A 61 -10.09 13.36 9.64
CA TYR A 61 -9.71 13.84 10.98
C TYR A 61 -10.86 14.60 11.66
#